data_AF-A0A229H7V5-F1
#
_entry.id   AF-A0A229H7V5-F1
#
_cell.length_a   1.000
_cell.length_b   1.000
_cell.length_c   1.000
_cell.angle_alpha   90.00
_cell.angle_beta   90.00
_cell.angle_gamma   90.00
#
_symmetry.space_group_name_H-M   'P 1'
#
loop_
_entity.id
_entity.type
_entity.pdbx_description
1 polymer ?
#
loop_
_entity_poly.entity_id
_entity_poly.type
_entity_poly.pdbx_seq_one_letter_code
_entity_poly.pdbx_strand_id
1 'polypeptide(L)'
;MSTFVVFDLEFTTWQGALEQDWGAPGQLREIVQIGALRLREDFSVVEEYEALVRPVVNPRLSSYFTELTGIDQETVDREGGSAAEALGDFLGFCRGQSVLSYGNDMVVLGENVGWARARGEEVKNGFLGAHFLNIRPWLNTVAPETEKANVGRLWQVLDLPKPAEGKEHSALFDCYSFAAALKHLCETRSVAVMTVLGTAITA
;
A
#
# COMPACT_ATOMS: atom_id res chain seq x y z
N MET A 1 -22.45 3.62 -8.73
CA MET A 1 -21.22 3.37 -9.51
C MET A 1 -20.30 2.54 -8.64
N SER A 2 -19.71 1.49 -9.20
CA SER A 2 -18.76 0.61 -8.52
C SER A 2 -17.48 1.36 -8.19
N THR A 3 -16.84 0.99 -7.10
CA THR A 3 -15.52 1.50 -6.70
C THR A 3 -14.60 0.33 -6.37
N PHE A 4 -13.30 0.61 -6.34
CA PHE A 4 -12.28 -0.28 -5.80
C PHE A 4 -11.22 0.56 -5.08
N VAL A 5 -10.31 -0.10 -4.36
CA VAL A 5 -9.24 0.56 -3.61
C VAL A 5 -7.89 0.15 -4.17
N VAL A 6 -6.97 1.09 -4.27
CA VAL A 6 -5.52 0.83 -4.35
C VAL A 6 -4.89 1.26 -3.04
N PHE A 7 -3.88 0.54 -2.56
CA PHE A 7 -3.16 0.92 -1.35
C PHE A 7 -1.68 0.57 -1.46
N ASP A 8 -0.90 1.23 -0.62
CA ASP A 8 0.54 1.04 -0.43
C ASP A 8 0.90 1.26 1.04
N LEU A 9 1.99 0.65 1.50
CA LEU A 9 2.43 0.69 2.89
C LEU A 9 3.92 1.04 2.97
N GLU A 10 4.25 1.99 3.84
CA GLU A 10 5.63 2.14 4.32
C GLU A 10 5.77 1.48 5.68
N PHE A 11 6.79 0.65 5.85
CA PHE A 11 7.04 -0.08 7.09
C PHE A 11 8.52 -0.07 7.45
N THR A 12 8.79 -0.23 8.74
CA THR A 12 10.15 -0.25 9.29
C THR A 12 11.05 -1.19 8.49
N THR A 13 12.20 -0.65 8.08
CA THR A 13 13.19 -1.36 7.27
C THR A 13 14.59 -0.85 7.57
N TRP A 14 15.61 -1.57 7.12
CA TRP A 14 17.02 -1.30 7.36
C TRP A 14 17.82 -1.60 6.10
N GLN A 15 19.04 -1.06 6.03
CA GLN A 15 19.99 -1.42 4.97
C GLN A 15 20.15 -2.95 4.91
N GLY A 16 19.92 -3.55 3.74
CA GLY A 16 20.07 -4.99 3.55
C GLY A 16 18.86 -5.84 4.00
N ALA A 17 17.78 -5.22 4.50
CA ALA A 17 16.64 -5.96 5.04
C ALA A 17 15.86 -6.69 3.95
N LEU A 18 15.65 -6.05 2.78
CA LEU A 18 14.95 -6.67 1.65
C LEU A 18 15.70 -7.92 1.16
N GLU A 19 17.02 -7.86 1.04
CA GLU A 19 17.88 -8.96 0.60
C GLU A 19 17.85 -10.15 1.57
N GLN A 20 17.50 -9.90 2.83
CA GLN A 20 17.39 -10.91 3.88
C GLN A 20 15.92 -11.27 4.18
N ASP A 21 14.97 -10.78 3.39
CA ASP A 21 13.52 -10.93 3.60
C ASP A 21 13.10 -10.54 5.04
N TRP A 22 13.67 -9.45 5.56
CA TRP A 22 13.49 -8.98 6.94
C TRP A 22 13.75 -10.07 8.00
N GLY A 23 14.55 -11.09 7.67
CA GLY A 23 14.76 -12.28 8.51
C GLY A 23 15.74 -12.07 9.67
N ALA A 24 16.42 -10.92 9.75
CA ALA A 24 17.36 -10.67 10.83
C ALA A 24 16.62 -10.44 12.18
N PRO A 25 17.21 -10.82 13.33
CA PRO A 25 16.57 -10.67 14.63
C PRO A 25 16.09 -9.23 14.90
N GLY A 26 14.81 -9.09 15.23
CA GLY A 26 14.19 -7.80 15.56
C GLY A 26 13.71 -6.98 14.35
N GLN A 27 13.98 -7.42 13.11
CA GLN A 27 13.51 -6.73 11.91
C GLN A 27 12.05 -7.05 11.60
N LEU A 28 11.14 -6.59 12.44
CA LEU A 28 9.70 -6.70 12.18
C LEU A 28 9.26 -5.58 11.24
N ARG A 29 8.49 -5.91 10.21
CA ARG A 29 7.88 -4.95 9.29
C ARG A 29 6.70 -4.23 9.92
N GLU A 30 6.95 -3.41 10.95
CA GLU A 30 5.91 -2.57 11.55
C GLU A 30 5.53 -1.46 10.60
N ILE A 31 4.24 -1.35 10.27
CA ILE A 31 3.71 -0.29 9.40
C ILE A 31 3.94 1.06 10.07
N VAL A 32 4.42 2.03 9.28
CA VAL A 32 4.69 3.41 9.67
C VAL A 32 3.80 4.38 8.88
N GLN A 33 3.45 4.07 7.63
CA GLN A 33 2.49 4.84 6.85
C GLN A 33 1.55 3.90 6.09
N ILE A 34 0.28 4.28 6.03
CA ILE A 34 -0.74 3.68 5.17
C ILE A 34 -1.20 4.74 4.19
N GLY A 35 -1.18 4.45 2.90
CA GLY A 35 -1.79 5.26 1.85
C GLY A 35 -2.81 4.43 1.10
N ALA A 36 -3.96 5.02 0.78
CA ALA A 36 -4.97 4.37 -0.06
C ALA A 36 -5.85 5.36 -0.80
N LEU A 37 -6.29 4.96 -1.99
CA LEU A 37 -7.26 5.69 -2.80
C LEU A 37 -8.47 4.81 -3.08
N ARG A 38 -9.67 5.37 -2.90
CA ARG A 38 -10.90 4.81 -3.45
C ARG A 38 -11.10 5.38 -4.85
N LEU A 39 -11.16 4.51 -5.85
CA LEU A 39 -11.27 4.87 -7.26
C LEU A 39 -12.62 4.43 -7.82
N ARG A 40 -13.19 5.22 -8.75
CA ARG A 40 -14.26 4.75 -9.64
C ARG A 40 -13.66 3.92 -10.79
N GLU A 41 -14.51 3.31 -11.59
CA GLU A 41 -14.11 2.54 -12.78
C GLU A 41 -13.35 3.37 -13.83
N ASP A 42 -13.55 4.69 -13.87
CA ASP A 42 -12.80 5.62 -14.73
C ASP A 42 -11.49 6.13 -14.09
N PHE A 43 -11.09 5.53 -12.97
CA PHE A 43 -9.92 5.87 -12.16
C PHE A 43 -9.96 7.28 -11.53
N SER A 44 -11.12 7.95 -11.52
CA SER A 44 -11.29 9.15 -10.72
C SER A 44 -11.22 8.82 -9.22
N VAL A 45 -10.45 9.62 -8.48
CA VAL A 45 -10.38 9.52 -7.02
C VAL A 45 -11.69 9.98 -6.40
N VAL A 46 -12.23 9.14 -5.52
CA VAL A 46 -13.45 9.41 -4.74
C VAL A 46 -13.10 9.87 -3.33
N GLU A 47 -12.09 9.23 -2.75
CA GLU A 47 -11.74 9.35 -1.35
C GLU A 47 -10.27 8.94 -1.17
N GLU A 48 -9.58 9.63 -0.28
CA GLU A 48 -8.22 9.33 0.16
C GLU A 48 -8.26 8.80 1.59
N TYR A 49 -7.36 7.87 1.91
CA TYR A 49 -7.04 7.51 3.27
C TYR A 49 -5.52 7.56 3.43
N GLU A 50 -5.07 8.28 4.44
CA GLU A 50 -3.66 8.36 4.81
C GLU A 50 -3.54 8.35 6.34
N ALA A 51 -2.62 7.54 6.86
CA ALA A 51 -2.35 7.47 8.28
C ALA A 51 -0.87 7.24 8.56
N LEU A 52 -0.33 7.95 9.55
CA LEU A 52 0.94 7.62 10.18
C LEU A 52 0.71 6.72 11.39
N VAL A 53 1.55 5.72 11.54
CA VAL A 53 1.49 4.71 12.59
C VAL A 53 2.79 4.75 13.36
N ARG A 54 2.69 4.73 14.69
CA ARG A 54 3.85 4.66 15.57
C ARG A 54 4.23 3.19 15.82
N PRO A 55 5.43 2.73 15.39
CA PRO A 55 5.92 1.40 15.71
C PRO A 55 6.08 1.20 17.22
N VAL A 56 5.85 -0.03 17.70
CA VAL A 56 5.91 -0.37 19.13
C VAL A 56 7.18 -1.15 19.44
N VAL A 57 7.59 -2.07 18.56
CA VAL A 57 8.77 -2.92 18.75
C VAL A 57 10.06 -2.18 18.37
N ASN A 58 10.03 -1.46 17.25
CA ASN A 58 11.12 -0.63 16.73
C ASN A 58 10.70 0.85 16.69
N PRO A 59 10.44 1.50 17.85
CA PRO A 59 9.92 2.87 17.89
C PRO A 59 10.91 3.92 17.39
N ARG A 60 12.20 3.56 17.25
CA ARG A 60 13.21 4.40 16.60
C ARG A 60 13.39 3.95 15.16
N LEU A 61 13.00 4.81 14.22
CA LEU A 61 13.18 4.60 12.80
C LEU A 61 14.67 4.53 12.46
N SER A 62 15.02 3.64 11.53
CA SER A 62 16.39 3.58 11.01
C SER A 62 16.66 4.78 10.11
N SER A 63 17.93 5.21 10.00
CA SER A 63 18.30 6.26 9.04
C SER A 63 17.92 5.87 7.61
N TYR A 64 18.11 4.59 7.27
CA TYR A 64 17.72 4.02 5.98
C TYR A 64 16.23 4.23 5.68
N PHE A 65 15.33 3.92 6.63
CA PHE A 65 13.90 4.15 6.47
C PHE A 65 13.60 5.64 6.26
N THR A 66 14.16 6.52 7.10
CA THR A 66 13.90 7.96 7.03
C THR A 66 14.43 8.58 5.73
N GLU A 67 15.57 8.12 5.22
CA GLU A 67 16.16 8.58 3.96
C GLU A 67 15.33 8.11 2.76
N LEU A 68 14.87 6.84 2.81
CA LEU A 68 14.05 6.23 1.76
C LEU A 68 12.70 6.95 1.63
N THR A 69 11.95 7.04 2.72
CA THR A 69 10.55 7.53 2.70
C THR A 69 10.46 9.04 2.87
N GLY A 70 11.45 9.67 3.53
CA GLY A 70 11.36 11.05 3.99
C GLY A 70 10.48 11.26 5.23
N ILE A 71 9.95 10.20 5.82
CA ILE A 71 9.20 10.27 7.07
C ILE A 71 10.21 10.38 8.21
N ASP A 72 10.26 11.53 8.88
CA ASP A 72 11.14 11.74 10.02
C ASP A 72 10.54 11.24 11.35
N GLN A 73 11.42 11.00 12.31
CA GLN A 73 11.05 10.51 13.64
C GLN A 73 10.12 11.48 14.38
N GLU A 74 10.36 12.79 14.25
CA GLU A 74 9.58 13.82 14.96
C GLU A 74 8.11 13.80 14.50
N THR A 75 7.89 13.62 13.20
CA THR A 75 6.58 13.54 12.58
C THR A 75 5.84 12.29 13.06
N VAL A 76 6.48 11.13 13.09
CA VAL A 76 5.86 9.90 13.64
C VAL A 76 5.59 10.02 15.15
N ASP A 77 6.48 10.66 15.91
CA ASP A 77 6.28 10.86 17.35
C ASP A 77 5.14 11.85 17.66
N ARG A 78 4.91 12.82 16.77
CA ARG A 78 3.87 13.85 16.90
C ARG A 78 2.52 13.38 16.37
N GLU A 79 2.49 12.75 15.20
CA GLU A 79 1.29 12.50 14.41
C GLU A 79 0.95 11.00 14.31
N GLY A 80 1.92 10.13 14.56
CA GLY A 80 1.73 8.68 14.49
C GLY A 80 0.77 8.17 15.57
N GLY A 81 -0.33 7.58 15.10
CA GLY A 81 -1.35 6.93 15.91
C GLY A 81 -1.02 5.49 16.27
N SER A 82 -1.95 4.82 16.94
CA SER A 82 -1.82 3.39 17.24
C SER A 82 -2.01 2.54 15.98
N ALA A 83 -1.27 1.43 15.89
CA ALA A 83 -1.44 0.48 14.78
C ALA A 83 -2.88 -0.06 14.74
N ALA A 84 -3.48 -0.42 15.88
CA ALA A 84 -4.81 -1.01 15.88
C ALA A 84 -5.90 -0.06 15.34
N GLU A 85 -5.81 1.23 15.65
CA GLU A 85 -6.73 2.24 15.14
C GLU A 85 -6.55 2.46 13.64
N ALA A 86 -5.33 2.74 13.18
CA ALA A 86 -5.05 2.98 11.77
C ALA A 86 -5.41 1.75 10.90
N LEU A 87 -5.04 0.55 11.34
CA LEU A 87 -5.41 -0.69 10.65
C LEU A 87 -6.93 -0.89 10.65
N GLY A 88 -7.60 -0.63 11.76
CA GLY A 88 -9.04 -0.74 11.88
C GLY A 88 -9.77 0.22 10.94
N ASP A 89 -9.32 1.47 10.86
CA ASP A 89 -9.94 2.48 10.00
C ASP A 89 -9.67 2.20 8.52
N PHE A 90 -8.44 1.79 8.16
CA PHE A 90 -8.10 1.35 6.80
C PHE A 90 -8.93 0.13 6.35
N LEU A 91 -9.11 -0.87 7.22
CA LEU A 91 -9.95 -2.03 6.92
C LEU A 91 -11.43 -1.64 6.78
N GLY A 92 -11.87 -0.61 7.52
CA GLY A 92 -13.19 0.00 7.33
C GLY A 92 -13.33 0.67 5.97
N PHE A 93 -12.32 1.45 5.56
CA PHE A 93 -12.23 2.09 4.25
C PHE A 93 -12.31 1.06 3.11
N CYS A 94 -11.72 -0.11 3.30
CA CYS A 94 -11.70 -1.20 2.32
C CYS A 94 -12.99 -2.04 2.27
N ARG A 95 -13.91 -1.87 3.21
CA ARG A 95 -15.04 -2.80 3.40
C ARG A 95 -15.92 -2.94 2.15
N GLY A 96 -16.13 -4.19 1.74
CA GLY A 96 -16.95 -4.55 0.57
C GLY A 96 -16.30 -4.22 -0.77
N GLN A 97 -15.01 -3.87 -0.81
CA GLN A 97 -14.30 -3.49 -2.02
C GLN A 97 -13.26 -4.56 -2.41
N SER A 98 -12.90 -4.55 -3.69
CA SER A 98 -11.60 -5.09 -4.12
C SER A 98 -10.50 -4.11 -3.75
N VAL A 99 -9.39 -4.62 -3.22
CA VAL A 99 -8.29 -3.82 -2.68
C VAL A 99 -6.98 -4.30 -3.30
N LEU A 100 -6.37 -3.44 -4.10
CA LEU A 100 -5.25 -3.78 -4.96
C LEU A 100 -3.96 -3.24 -4.37
N SER A 101 -2.93 -4.09 -4.34
CA SER A 101 -1.54 -3.72 -4.01
C SER A 101 -0.63 -4.09 -5.17
N TYR A 102 0.51 -3.40 -5.26
CA TYR A 102 1.57 -3.69 -6.21
C TYR A 102 2.71 -4.46 -5.52
N GLY A 103 2.36 -5.59 -4.92
CA GLY A 103 3.26 -6.31 -4.05
C GLY A 103 2.49 -7.14 -3.05
N ASN A 104 3.19 -7.59 -2.01
CA ASN A 104 2.63 -8.43 -0.98
C ASN A 104 2.23 -7.63 0.27
N ASP A 105 1.81 -6.38 0.12
CA ASP A 105 1.52 -5.49 1.26
C ASP A 105 0.38 -6.02 2.13
N MET A 106 -0.53 -6.82 1.56
CA MET A 106 -1.57 -7.52 2.34
C MET A 106 -0.99 -8.52 3.36
N VAL A 107 0.21 -9.06 3.12
CA VAL A 107 0.92 -9.92 4.08
C VAL A 107 1.39 -9.08 5.26
N VAL A 108 2.04 -7.93 5.01
CA VAL A 108 2.49 -7.00 6.05
C VAL A 108 1.31 -6.45 6.86
N LEU A 109 0.19 -6.15 6.18
CA LEU A 109 -1.07 -5.79 6.81
C LEU A 109 -1.54 -6.89 7.78
N GLY A 110 -1.53 -8.14 7.33
CA GLY A 110 -1.90 -9.30 8.15
C GLY A 110 -0.99 -9.49 9.38
N GLU A 111 0.32 -9.32 9.22
CA GLU A 111 1.30 -9.37 10.31
C GLU A 111 0.98 -8.35 11.39
N ASN A 112 0.77 -7.08 10.99
CA ASN A 112 0.51 -5.98 11.90
C ASN A 112 -0.84 -6.12 12.61
N VAL A 113 -1.89 -6.61 11.92
CA VAL A 113 -3.18 -6.96 12.55
C VAL A 113 -2.98 -8.08 13.58
N GLY A 114 -2.19 -9.10 13.25
CA GLY A 114 -1.85 -10.19 14.16
C GLY A 114 -1.13 -9.69 15.42
N TRP A 115 -0.14 -8.83 15.26
CA TRP A 115 0.62 -8.25 16.38
C TRP A 115 -0.23 -7.34 17.27
N ALA A 116 -1.09 -6.49 16.68
CA ALA A 116 -2.02 -5.65 17.45
C ALA A 116 -2.94 -6.51 18.32
N ARG A 117 -3.55 -7.55 17.74
CA ARG A 117 -4.40 -8.50 18.49
C ARG A 117 -3.64 -9.27 19.57
N ALA A 118 -2.40 -9.68 19.29
CA ALA A 118 -1.56 -10.38 20.26
C ALA A 118 -1.22 -9.49 21.48
N ARG A 119 -1.19 -8.15 21.31
CA ARG A 119 -1.05 -7.19 22.39
C ARG A 119 -2.37 -6.86 23.11
N GLY A 120 -3.48 -7.48 22.71
CA GLY A 120 -4.81 -7.22 23.26
C GLY A 120 -5.47 -5.95 22.75
N GLU A 121 -4.95 -5.35 21.67
CA GLU A 121 -5.56 -4.17 21.04
C GLU A 121 -6.75 -4.55 20.17
N GLU A 122 -7.77 -3.69 20.14
CA GLU A 122 -8.95 -3.87 19.31
C GLU A 122 -8.75 -3.28 17.91
N VAL A 123 -8.76 -4.14 16.89
CA VAL A 123 -8.82 -3.73 15.48
C VAL A 123 -10.29 -3.73 15.05
N LYS A 124 -10.90 -2.54 15.01
CA LYS A 124 -12.36 -2.33 14.87
C LYS A 124 -12.99 -3.04 13.66
N ASN A 125 -12.32 -3.03 12.51
CA ASN A 125 -12.80 -3.68 11.30
C ASN A 125 -11.92 -4.88 10.94
N GLY A 126 -12.54 -5.96 10.45
CA GLY A 126 -11.86 -7.21 10.15
C GLY A 126 -11.30 -7.28 8.73
N PHE A 127 -10.15 -7.95 8.59
CA PHE A 127 -9.47 -8.18 7.31
C PHE A 127 -10.34 -8.90 6.25
N LEU A 128 -11.25 -9.77 6.68
CA LEU A 128 -12.14 -10.54 5.79
C LEU A 128 -13.25 -9.69 5.13
N GLY A 129 -13.40 -8.43 5.52
CA GLY A 129 -14.40 -7.53 4.96
C GLY A 129 -14.06 -7.01 3.58
N ALA A 130 -12.87 -7.29 3.05
CA ALA A 130 -12.38 -6.79 1.77
C ALA A 130 -11.66 -7.88 0.97
N HIS A 131 -11.56 -7.70 -0.35
CA HIS A 131 -10.92 -8.66 -1.26
C HIS A 131 -9.54 -8.13 -1.67
N PHE A 132 -8.51 -8.50 -0.89
CA PHE A 132 -7.13 -8.09 -1.14
C PHE A 132 -6.49 -8.90 -2.28
N LEU A 133 -5.84 -8.20 -3.21
CA LEU A 133 -5.23 -8.76 -4.41
C LEU A 133 -3.86 -8.15 -4.65
N ASN A 134 -2.85 -9.01 -4.87
CA ASN A 134 -1.57 -8.60 -5.44
C ASN A 134 -1.71 -8.61 -6.95
N ILE A 135 -1.70 -7.44 -7.58
CA ILE A 135 -1.81 -7.34 -9.05
C ILE A 135 -0.47 -7.11 -9.75
N ARG A 136 0.65 -7.06 -9.03
CA ARG A 136 1.99 -6.91 -9.62
C ARG A 136 2.30 -7.97 -10.68
N PRO A 137 2.01 -9.27 -10.50
CA PRO A 137 2.25 -10.26 -11.56
C PRO A 137 1.49 -9.97 -12.86
N TRP A 138 0.22 -9.56 -12.74
CA TRP A 138 -0.58 -9.17 -13.90
C TRP A 138 -0.03 -7.89 -14.56
N LEU A 139 0.24 -6.85 -13.77
CA LEU A 139 0.75 -5.57 -14.27
C LEU A 139 2.08 -5.77 -15.00
N ASN A 140 3.00 -6.55 -14.42
CA ASN A 140 4.28 -6.89 -15.05
C ASN A 140 4.13 -7.74 -16.31
N THR A 141 3.09 -8.55 -16.42
CA THR A 141 2.81 -9.32 -17.64
C THR A 141 2.37 -8.40 -18.77
N VAL A 142 1.51 -7.43 -18.47
CA VAL A 142 0.99 -6.50 -19.49
C VAL A 142 1.94 -5.33 -19.77
N ALA A 143 2.83 -4.99 -18.84
CA ALA A 143 3.85 -3.95 -18.94
C ALA A 143 5.18 -4.42 -18.32
N PRO A 144 5.95 -5.30 -18.99
CA PRO A 144 7.20 -5.86 -18.48
C PRO A 144 8.25 -4.84 -18.05
N GLU A 145 8.24 -3.66 -18.65
CA GLU A 145 9.11 -2.52 -18.29
C GLU A 145 8.99 -2.12 -16.80
N THR A 146 7.87 -2.45 -16.15
CA THR A 146 7.59 -2.13 -14.74
C THR A 146 8.18 -3.13 -13.74
N GLU A 147 8.71 -4.29 -14.18
CA GLU A 147 9.05 -5.41 -13.30
C GLU A 147 9.96 -5.03 -12.12
N LYS A 148 10.93 -4.15 -12.39
CA LYS A 148 11.96 -3.70 -11.43
C LYS A 148 11.59 -2.43 -10.68
N ALA A 149 10.45 -1.82 -10.99
CA ALA A 149 9.98 -0.61 -10.35
C ALA A 149 9.28 -0.93 -9.02
N ASN A 150 9.32 0.01 -8.07
CA ASN A 150 8.29 0.10 -7.04
C ASN A 150 7.07 0.84 -7.60
N VAL A 151 5.97 0.82 -6.84
CA VAL A 151 4.70 1.38 -7.29
C VAL A 151 4.76 2.89 -7.49
N GLY A 152 5.45 3.64 -6.61
CA GLY A 152 5.70 5.07 -6.71
C GLY A 152 6.45 5.52 -7.96
N ARG A 153 7.15 4.61 -8.64
CA ARG A 153 7.90 4.86 -9.87
C ARG A 153 7.15 4.50 -11.15
N LEU A 154 6.00 3.82 -11.08
CA LEU A 154 5.30 3.33 -12.27
C LEU A 154 4.95 4.44 -13.26
N TRP A 155 4.52 5.61 -12.78
CA TRP A 155 4.21 6.75 -13.65
C TRP A 155 5.42 7.18 -14.50
N GLN A 156 6.63 7.19 -13.94
CA GLN A 156 7.86 7.54 -14.66
C GLN A 156 8.29 6.44 -15.64
N VAL A 157 8.18 5.18 -15.24
CA VAL A 157 8.56 4.06 -16.12
C VAL A 157 7.64 3.97 -17.34
N LEU A 158 6.38 4.36 -17.19
CA LEU A 158 5.38 4.40 -18.24
C LEU A 158 5.31 5.75 -18.99
N ASP A 159 6.26 6.66 -18.75
CA ASP A 159 6.34 7.99 -19.39
C ASP A 159 5.05 8.83 -19.23
N LEU A 160 4.45 8.78 -18.05
CA LEU A 160 3.24 9.51 -17.68
C LEU A 160 3.59 10.88 -17.05
N PRO A 161 2.67 11.84 -17.04
CA PRO A 161 2.83 13.03 -16.21
C PRO A 161 2.84 12.66 -14.72
N LYS A 162 3.50 13.49 -13.91
CA LYS A 162 3.51 13.32 -12.45
C LYS A 162 2.07 13.33 -11.93
N PRO A 163 1.62 12.30 -11.18
CA PRO A 163 0.20 12.11 -10.89
C PRO A 163 -0.32 12.98 -9.75
N ALA A 164 0.54 13.37 -8.81
CA ALA A 164 0.21 14.19 -7.66
C ALA A 164 1.46 14.89 -7.11
N GLU A 165 1.27 15.80 -6.13
CA GLU A 165 2.38 16.27 -5.31
C GLU A 165 2.89 15.15 -4.38
N GLY A 166 4.16 15.23 -3.99
CA GLY A 166 4.84 14.16 -3.25
C GLY A 166 5.97 13.51 -4.04
N LYS A 167 6.44 12.37 -3.54
CA LYS A 167 7.58 11.61 -4.06
C LYS A 167 7.40 10.12 -3.82
N GLU A 168 8.13 9.34 -4.60
CA GLU A 168 8.32 7.90 -4.42
C GLU A 168 8.68 7.56 -2.96
N HIS A 169 8.12 6.47 -2.44
CA HIS A 169 8.20 6.06 -1.03
C HIS A 169 7.43 6.95 -0.05
N SER A 170 6.36 7.57 -0.54
CA SER A 170 5.29 8.14 0.27
C SER A 170 4.02 7.38 -0.09
N ALA A 171 3.44 6.66 0.87
CA ALA A 171 2.39 5.68 0.58
C ALA A 171 1.21 6.27 -0.21
N LEU A 172 0.80 7.52 0.08
CA LEU A 172 -0.28 8.17 -0.67
C LEU A 172 0.14 8.56 -2.09
N PHE A 173 1.34 9.12 -2.28
CA PHE A 173 1.87 9.42 -3.62
C PHE A 173 2.03 8.13 -4.45
N ASP A 174 2.49 7.07 -3.82
CA ASP A 174 2.65 5.75 -4.41
C ASP A 174 1.31 5.19 -4.92
N CYS A 175 0.21 5.41 -4.19
CA CYS A 175 -1.14 5.11 -4.67
C CYS A 175 -1.56 5.94 -5.88
N TYR A 176 -1.16 7.22 -5.95
CA TYR A 176 -1.42 8.07 -7.11
C TYR A 176 -0.66 7.61 -8.36
N SER A 177 0.60 7.23 -8.21
CA SER A 177 1.37 6.57 -9.26
C SER A 177 0.70 5.27 -9.72
N PHE A 178 0.21 4.48 -8.76
CA PHE A 178 -0.51 3.24 -9.05
C PHE A 178 -1.77 3.49 -9.88
N ALA A 179 -2.61 4.43 -9.46
CA ALA A 179 -3.85 4.78 -10.14
C ALA A 179 -3.59 5.26 -11.59
N ALA A 180 -2.56 6.10 -11.78
CA ALA A 180 -2.16 6.58 -13.10
C ALA A 180 -1.70 5.44 -14.02
N ALA A 181 -0.88 4.51 -13.49
CA ALA A 181 -0.42 3.35 -14.24
C ALA A 181 -1.59 2.44 -14.66
N LEU A 182 -2.51 2.13 -13.74
CA LEU A 182 -3.68 1.30 -14.05
C LEU A 182 -4.57 1.94 -15.10
N LYS A 183 -4.84 3.25 -14.99
CA LYS A 183 -5.60 3.99 -15.99
C LYS A 183 -4.98 3.87 -17.38
N HIS A 184 -3.68 4.18 -17.48
CA HIS A 184 -2.96 4.12 -18.74
C HIS A 184 -3.01 2.73 -19.38
N LEU A 185 -2.77 1.67 -18.60
CA LEU A 185 -2.74 0.30 -19.11
C LEU A 185 -4.11 -0.19 -19.58
N CYS A 186 -5.19 0.21 -18.90
CA CYS A 186 -6.54 -0.15 -19.30
C CYS A 186 -7.01 0.59 -20.56
N GLU A 187 -6.61 1.86 -20.72
CA GLU A 187 -6.92 2.65 -21.92
C GLU A 187 -6.12 2.17 -23.15
N THR A 188 -4.83 1.86 -22.98
CA THR A 188 -3.92 1.59 -24.11
C THR A 188 -3.85 0.13 -24.54
N ARG A 189 -4.09 -0.82 -23.62
CA ARG A 189 -3.93 -2.26 -23.92
C ARG A 189 -5.24 -3.03 -24.02
N SER A 190 -6.39 -2.35 -24.00
CA SER A 190 -7.75 -2.94 -24.06
C SER A 190 -7.99 -4.05 -23.02
N VAL A 191 -7.32 -3.99 -21.86
CA VAL A 191 -7.53 -4.92 -20.75
C VAL A 191 -8.48 -4.25 -19.77
N ALA A 192 -9.70 -4.75 -19.66
CA ALA A 192 -10.63 -4.25 -18.66
C ALA A 192 -10.13 -4.60 -17.26
N VAL A 193 -10.06 -3.63 -16.34
CA VAL A 193 -9.87 -3.90 -14.90
C VAL A 193 -10.91 -4.90 -14.41
N MET A 194 -12.12 -4.86 -14.96
CA MET A 194 -13.19 -5.82 -14.69
C MET A 194 -12.84 -7.26 -15.08
N THR A 195 -11.90 -7.49 -15.99
CA THR A 195 -11.35 -8.84 -16.23
C THR A 195 -10.44 -9.26 -15.08
N VAL A 196 -9.58 -8.36 -14.57
CA VAL A 196 -8.69 -8.61 -13.42
C VAL A 196 -9.47 -8.81 -12.12
N LEU A 197 -10.45 -7.95 -11.86
CA LEU A 197 -11.37 -8.03 -10.71
C LEU A 197 -12.41 -9.16 -10.88
N GLY A 198 -12.88 -9.40 -12.10
CA GLY A 198 -13.88 -10.44 -12.40
C GLY A 198 -13.32 -11.87 -12.34
N THR A 199 -12.05 -12.08 -12.73
CA THR A 199 -11.38 -13.37 -12.49
C THR A 199 -11.11 -13.64 -11.02
N ALA A 200 -11.00 -12.60 -10.19
CA ALA A 200 -10.84 -12.74 -8.74
C ALA A 200 -12.15 -13.05 -7.98
N ILE A 201 -13.31 -12.78 -8.58
CA ILE A 201 -14.64 -13.00 -7.96
C ILE A 201 -15.24 -14.38 -8.34
N THR A 202 -14.65 -15.08 -9.32
CA THR A 202 -15.14 -16.39 -9.81
C THR A 202 -14.25 -17.58 -9.48
N ALA A 203 -13.26 -17.42 -8.61
CA ALA A 203 -12.41 -18.49 -8.09
C ALA A 203 -12.69 -18.76 -6.60
#